data_AF-A0A231GXE7-F1
#
_entry.id   AF-A0A231GXE7-F1
#
_cell.length_a   1.000
_cell.length_b   1.000
_cell.length_c   1.000
_cell.angle_alpha   90.00
_cell.angle_beta   90.00
_cell.angle_gamma   90.00
#
_symmetry.space_group_name_H-M   'P 1'
#
loop_
_entity.id
_entity.type
_entity.pdbx_description
1 polymer ?
#
loop_
_entity_poly.entity_id
_entity_poly.type
_entity_poly.pdbx_seq_one_letter_code
_entity_poly.pdbx_strand_id
1 'polypeptide(L)'
;MKVIDTMRSAPSAHSRVQLAQHIRRYRQTHDQPRRTRHASPPYTYSEVDEMVHLAEIWLPFGGPPEDEIFTRFGITGRAFEARLNQILGTPHATAAL
;
A
#
# COMPACT_ATOMS: atom_id res chain seq x y z
N MET A 1 6.48 23.93 -34.93
CA MET A 1 7.55 23.01 -34.47
C MET A 1 8.30 23.70 -33.33
N LYS A 2 8.05 23.29 -32.07
CA LYS A 2 8.88 23.62 -30.90
C LYS A 2 8.90 22.39 -29.99
N VAL A 3 10.09 21.85 -29.78
CA VAL A 3 10.39 20.61 -29.06
C VAL A 3 10.67 20.91 -27.59
N ILE A 4 9.96 20.17 -26.73
CA ILE A 4 10.25 19.67 -25.37
C ILE A 4 11.33 20.32 -24.49
N ASP A 5 10.94 20.61 -23.25
CA ASP A 5 11.75 20.29 -22.06
C ASP A 5 10.82 20.05 -20.86
N THR A 6 10.28 18.83 -20.77
CA THR A 6 9.66 18.32 -19.55
C THR A 6 10.79 18.00 -18.57
N MET A 7 11.39 19.05 -18.00
CA MET A 7 12.25 18.89 -16.84
C MET A 7 11.42 18.26 -15.73
N ARG A 8 11.80 17.03 -15.37
CA ARG A 8 11.67 16.41 -14.05
C ARG A 8 11.66 17.49 -12.96
N SER A 9 10.48 18.03 -12.67
CA SER A 9 10.34 19.03 -11.61
C SER A 9 10.63 18.31 -10.32
N ALA A 10 11.69 18.75 -9.65
CA ALA A 10 11.97 18.29 -8.31
C ALA A 10 10.72 18.52 -7.46
N PRO A 11 10.22 17.52 -6.72
CA PRO A 11 9.11 17.73 -5.81
C PRO A 11 9.41 18.95 -4.94
N SER A 12 8.44 19.85 -4.80
CA SER A 12 8.56 21.05 -3.97
C SER A 12 9.08 20.67 -2.58
N ALA A 13 9.81 21.56 -1.92
CA ALA A 13 10.39 21.28 -0.60
C ALA A 13 9.35 20.70 0.38
N HIS A 14 8.10 21.19 0.33
CA HIS A 14 6.98 20.69 1.10
C HIS A 14 6.62 19.22 0.78
N SER A 15 6.50 18.87 -0.51
CA SER A 15 6.23 17.49 -0.92
C SER A 15 7.37 16.52 -0.57
N ARG A 16 8.63 16.99 -0.54
CA ARG A 16 9.78 16.20 -0.07
C ARG A 16 9.73 15.93 1.43
N VAL A 17 9.33 16.93 2.23
CA VAL A 17 9.19 16.78 3.68
C VAL A 17 8.05 15.84 4.03
N GLN A 18 6.91 15.95 3.34
CA GLN A 18 5.78 15.02 3.48
C GLN A 18 6.20 13.59 3.12
N LEU A 19 6.89 13.40 1.99
CA LEU A 19 7.42 12.10 1.58
C LEU A 19 8.39 11.51 2.61
N ALA A 20 9.31 12.33 3.15
CA ALA A 20 10.27 11.87 4.17
C ALA A 20 9.59 11.48 5.49
N GLN A 21 8.56 12.21 5.92
CA GLN A 21 7.75 11.85 7.08
C GLN A 21 6.97 10.55 6.84
N HIS A 22 6.52 10.33 5.61
CA HIS A 22 5.79 9.13 5.23
C HIS A 22 6.70 7.90 5.16
N ILE A 23 7.90 8.02 4.56
CA ILE A 23 8.93 6.98 4.55
C ILE A 23 9.33 6.61 5.99
N ARG A 24 9.45 7.60 6.89
CA ARG A 24 9.73 7.34 8.31
C ARG A 24 8.60 6.57 8.98
N ARG A 25 7.34 6.93 8.73
CA ARG A 25 6.18 6.20 9.25
C ARG A 25 6.12 4.77 8.73
N TYR A 26 6.30 4.59 7.43
CA TYR A 26 6.36 3.27 6.78
C TYR A 26 7.46 2.40 7.38
N ARG A 27 8.67 2.95 7.57
CA ARG A 27 9.76 2.24 8.24
C ARG A 27 9.42 1.92 9.70
N GLN A 28 8.78 2.82 10.43
CA GLN A 28 8.40 2.56 11.82
C GLN A 28 7.33 1.47 11.97
N THR A 29 6.41 1.35 11.03
CA THR A 29 5.37 0.31 11.03
C THR A 29 5.83 -1.01 10.44
N HIS A 30 6.81 -1.00 9.53
CA HIS A 30 7.39 -2.21 8.91
C HIS A 30 8.75 -2.64 9.49
N ASP A 31 9.42 -1.83 10.30
CA ASP A 31 10.42 -2.28 11.28
C ASP A 31 9.70 -2.98 12.44
N GLN A 32 8.80 -3.92 12.11
CA GLN A 32 8.50 -5.00 13.03
C GLN A 32 9.82 -5.70 13.31
N PRO A 33 10.27 -5.78 14.57
CA PRO A 33 11.54 -6.38 14.89
C PRO A 33 11.51 -7.82 14.36
N ARG A 34 12.36 -8.09 13.37
CA ARG A 34 12.76 -9.45 13.01
C ARG A 34 13.15 -10.14 14.31
N ARG A 35 12.29 -11.04 14.79
CA ARG A 35 12.53 -11.97 15.90
C ARG A 35 12.45 -11.35 17.30
N THR A 36 11.23 -11.23 17.81
CA THR A 36 11.00 -11.59 19.21
C THR A 36 10.39 -12.99 19.24
N ARG A 37 11.13 -13.94 19.81
CA ARG A 37 10.84 -15.38 19.94
C ARG A 37 9.54 -15.71 20.72
N HIS A 38 8.72 -14.70 21.03
CA HIS A 38 7.56 -14.71 21.92
C HIS A 38 6.31 -14.02 21.35
N ALA A 39 6.27 -13.67 20.06
CA ALA A 39 5.05 -13.13 19.46
C ALA A 39 3.97 -14.24 19.35
N SER A 40 2.76 -13.93 19.77
CA SER A 40 1.55 -14.78 19.78
C SER A 40 1.31 -15.55 18.46
N PRO A 41 0.63 -16.72 18.52
CA PRO A 41 0.58 -17.73 17.45
C PRO A 41 -0.24 -17.29 16.20
N PRO A 42 -0.15 -18.08 15.11
CA PRO A 42 0.38 -17.61 13.83
C PRO A 42 -0.51 -16.52 13.20
N TYR A 43 0.14 -15.46 12.71
CA TYR A 43 -0.49 -14.56 11.75
C TYR A 43 -1.05 -15.41 10.60
N THR A 44 -2.37 -15.60 10.56
CA THR A 44 -3.02 -16.25 9.42
C THR A 44 -3.01 -15.22 8.31
N TYR A 45 -2.12 -15.41 7.35
CA TYR A 45 -2.01 -14.51 6.22
C TYR A 45 -3.36 -14.46 5.48
N SER A 46 -3.95 -13.27 5.45
CA SER A 46 -5.17 -12.97 4.73
C SER A 46 -4.82 -12.02 3.60
N GLU A 47 -4.82 -12.54 2.37
CA GLU A 47 -4.56 -11.74 1.17
C GLU A 47 -5.54 -10.55 1.08
N VAL A 48 -6.78 -10.74 1.54
CA VAL A 48 -7.81 -9.69 1.58
C VAL A 48 -7.41 -8.54 2.51
N ASP A 49 -6.96 -8.86 3.72
CA ASP A 49 -6.57 -7.83 4.70
C ASP A 49 -5.32 -7.07 4.23
N GLU A 50 -4.36 -7.77 3.63
CA GLU A 50 -3.17 -7.14 3.04
C GLU A 50 -3.52 -6.26 1.83
N MET A 51 -4.49 -6.65 1.01
CA MET A 51 -4.98 -5.82 -0.10
C MET A 51 -5.63 -4.53 0.41
N VAL A 52 -6.49 -4.62 1.43
CA VAL A 52 -7.11 -3.45 2.08
C VAL A 52 -6.05 -2.56 2.70
N HIS A 53 -5.11 -3.15 3.45
CA HIS A 53 -4.04 -2.40 4.11
C HIS A 53 -3.15 -1.66 3.12
N LEU A 54 -2.78 -2.30 2.01
CA LEU A 54 -1.99 -1.63 0.95
C LEU A 54 -2.78 -0.45 0.36
N ALA A 55 -4.08 -0.62 0.10
CA ALA A 55 -4.92 0.45 -0.42
C ALA A 55 -5.00 1.65 0.55
N GLU A 56 -5.12 1.39 1.85
CA GLU A 56 -5.15 2.42 2.89
C GLU A 56 -3.85 3.22 2.98
N ILE A 57 -2.70 2.54 2.93
CA ILE A 57 -1.38 3.19 2.92
C ILE A 57 -1.28 4.15 1.73
N TRP A 58 -1.79 3.74 0.58
CA TRP A 58 -1.61 4.47 -0.67
C TRP A 58 -2.77 5.41 -1.05
N LEU A 59 -3.86 5.43 -0.27
CA LEU A 59 -5.00 6.31 -0.48
C LEU A 59 -4.61 7.80 -0.67
N PRO A 60 -3.67 8.37 0.11
CA PRO A 60 -3.27 9.78 -0.06
C PRO A 60 -2.52 10.08 -1.36
N PHE A 61 -2.03 9.04 -2.05
CA PHE A 61 -1.20 9.16 -3.25
C PHE A 61 -1.93 8.73 -4.53
N GLY A 62 -3.21 8.38 -4.42
CA GLY A 62 -4.02 7.93 -5.55
C GLY A 62 -3.96 6.42 -5.82
N GLY A 63 -3.41 5.64 -4.89
CA GLY A 63 -3.37 4.18 -4.97
C GLY A 63 -1.95 3.59 -5.08
N PRO A 64 -1.81 2.27 -4.84
CA PRO A 64 -0.52 1.62 -4.84
C PRO A 64 0.09 1.54 -6.25
N PRO A 65 1.42 1.62 -6.37
CA PRO A 65 2.08 1.52 -7.66
C PRO A 65 2.04 0.09 -8.20
N GLU A 66 2.02 -0.05 -9.52
CA GLU A 66 1.77 -1.34 -10.19
C GLU A 66 2.83 -2.41 -9.87
N ASP A 67 4.09 -2.01 -9.69
CA ASP A 67 5.19 -2.88 -9.32
C ASP A 67 5.05 -3.44 -7.90
N GLU A 68 4.56 -2.65 -6.94
CA GLU A 68 4.29 -3.12 -5.57
C GLU A 68 3.09 -4.08 -5.53
N ILE A 69 2.02 -3.77 -6.28
CA ILE A 69 0.87 -4.67 -6.43
C ILE A 69 1.32 -6.01 -7.01
N PHE A 70 2.09 -5.98 -8.10
CA PHE A 70 2.58 -7.19 -8.75
C PHE A 70 3.52 -7.99 -7.85
N THR A 71 4.41 -7.31 -7.12
CA THR A 71 5.37 -7.99 -6.21
C THR A 71 4.67 -8.65 -5.03
N ARG A 72 3.65 -8.00 -4.45
CA ARG A 72 2.94 -8.53 -3.27
C ARG A 72 1.87 -9.57 -3.62
N PHE A 73 1.16 -9.39 -4.73
CA PHE A 73 -0.05 -10.17 -5.06
C PHE A 73 0.02 -10.92 -6.40
N GLY A 74 1.04 -10.67 -7.24
CA GLY A 74 1.17 -11.32 -8.56
C GLY A 74 0.10 -10.94 -9.57
N ILE A 75 -0.62 -9.83 -9.35
CA ILE A 75 -1.71 -9.35 -10.21
C ILE A 75 -1.44 -7.95 -10.73
N THR A 76 -2.17 -7.55 -11.78
CA THR A 76 -2.11 -6.19 -12.32
C THR A 76 -2.90 -5.21 -11.46
N GLY A 77 -2.60 -3.91 -11.58
CA GLY A 77 -3.33 -2.86 -10.86
C GLY A 77 -4.84 -2.89 -11.12
N ARG A 78 -5.26 -3.13 -12.37
CA ARG A 78 -6.69 -3.28 -12.72
C ARG A 78 -7.37 -4.45 -12.01
N ALA A 79 -6.67 -5.59 -11.89
CA ALA A 79 -7.20 -6.76 -11.19
C ALA A 79 -7.27 -6.52 -9.68
N PHE A 80 -6.31 -5.78 -9.14
CA PHE A 80 -6.30 -5.35 -7.74
C PHE A 80 -7.48 -4.44 -7.40
N GLU A 81 -7.74 -3.41 -8.22
CA GLU A 81 -8.91 -2.53 -8.06
C GLU A 81 -10.23 -3.30 -8.16
N ALA A 82 -10.35 -4.22 -9.12
CA ALA A 82 -11.54 -5.05 -9.27
C ALA A 82 -11.80 -5.91 -8.03
N ARG A 83 -10.75 -6.54 -7.49
CA ARG A 83 -10.84 -7.32 -6.25
C ARG A 83 -11.15 -6.47 -5.03
N LEU A 84 -10.55 -5.29 -4.88
CA LEU A 84 -10.88 -4.36 -3.79
C LEU A 84 -12.34 -3.94 -3.84
N ASN A 85 -12.86 -3.59 -5.02
CA ASN A 85 -14.27 -3.26 -5.18
C ASN A 85 -15.18 -4.44 -4.82
N GLN A 86 -14.77 -5.67 -5.13
CA GLN A 86 -15.49 -6.87 -4.69
C GLN A 86 -15.45 -7.02 -3.16
N ILE A 87 -14.30 -6.84 -2.52
CA ILE A 87 -14.13 -6.93 -1.06
C ILE A 87 -15.01 -5.90 -0.35
N LEU A 88 -14.99 -4.65 -0.82
CA LEU A 88 -15.75 -3.54 -0.21
C LEU A 88 -17.25 -3.60 -0.53
N GLY A 89 -17.61 -4.09 -1.72
CA GLY A 89 -18.99 -4.25 -2.16
C GLY A 89 -19.67 -5.52 -1.64
N THR A 90 -18.89 -6.49 -1.16
CA THR A 90 -19.43 -7.62 -0.41
C THR A 90 -19.61 -7.15 1.03
N PRO A 91 -20.78 -7.30 1.67
CA PRO A 91 -20.86 -7.16 3.12
C PRO A 91 -19.93 -8.22 3.71
N HIS A 92 -18.73 -7.80 4.14
CA HIS A 92 -17.87 -8.65 4.93
C HIS A 92 -18.71 -8.99 6.17
N ALA A 93 -19.22 -10.21 6.22
CA ALA A 93 -19.92 -10.68 7.40
C ALA A 93 -18.91 -10.54 8.54
N THR A 94 -19.11 -9.52 9.36
CA THR A 94 -18.41 -9.33 10.63
C THR A 94 -18.36 -10.68 11.31
N ALA A 95 -17.15 -11.19 11.50
CA ALA A 95 -16.94 -12.49 12.11
C ALA A 95 -17.76 -12.61 13.40
N ALA A 96 -18.40 -13.76 13.51
CA ALA A 96 -19.36 -14.21 14.50
C ALA A 96 -19.12 -13.79 15.96
N LEU A 97 -20.26 -13.46 16.61
CA LEU A 97 -20.73 -13.78 17.97
C LEU A 97 -19.73 -14.35 18.99
#